data_AF-A0A5C0WCS8-F1
#
_entry.id   AF-A0A5C0WCS8-F1
#
_cell.length_a   1.000
_cell.length_b   1.000
_cell.length_c   1.000
_cell.angle_alpha   90.00
_cell.angle_beta   90.00
_cell.angle_gamma   90.00
#
_symmetry.space_group_name_H-M   'P 1'
#
loop_
_entity.id
_entity.type
_entity.pdbx_description
1 polymer ?
#
loop_
_entity_poly.entity_id
_entity_poly.type
_entity_poly.pdbx_seq_one_letter_code
_entity_poly.pdbx_strand_id
1 'polypeptide(L)'
;MLNWKTFRYSLLHVLIVFMLFSTSFFRKPNGGKWMLAFMVLIGIVSFSVEYMLNRKTSGQKQEARRVKYLYFIMLQIVMTLILFVCIQLVMNRSL
;
A
#
# COMPACT_ATOMS: atom_id res chain seq x y z
N MET A 1 -7.83 -22.79 2.92
CA MET A 1 -6.43 -22.59 2.48
C MET A 1 -6.28 -21.13 2.10
N LEU A 2 -5.60 -20.31 2.92
CA LEU A 2 -5.37 -18.89 2.59
C LEU A 2 -4.57 -18.87 1.28
N ASN A 3 -5.19 -18.46 0.17
CA ASN A 3 -4.50 -18.34 -1.11
C ASN A 3 -3.49 -17.17 -1.01
N TRP A 4 -2.30 -17.42 -0.45
CA TRP A 4 -1.21 -16.43 -0.41
C TRP A 4 -0.81 -15.95 -1.80
N LYS A 5 -1.06 -16.76 -2.85
CA LYS A 5 -0.92 -16.35 -4.25
C LYS A 5 -1.81 -15.15 -4.62
N THR A 6 -2.93 -14.96 -3.95
CA THR A 6 -3.90 -13.89 -4.23
C THR A 6 -3.43 -12.52 -3.77
N PHE A 7 -2.59 -12.43 -2.73
CA PHE A 7 -2.17 -11.16 -2.11
C PHE A 7 -0.74 -10.74 -2.46
N ARG A 8 -0.20 -11.31 -3.54
CA ARG A 8 1.19 -11.11 -3.94
C ARG A 8 1.48 -9.64 -4.25
N TYR A 9 0.54 -8.93 -4.86
CA TYR A 9 0.76 -7.54 -5.25
C TYR A 9 0.73 -6.61 -4.03
N SER A 10 -0.21 -6.80 -3.09
CA SER A 10 -0.23 -6.00 -1.85
C SER A 10 0.99 -6.28 -0.98
N LEU A 11 1.43 -7.54 -0.87
CA LEU A 11 2.62 -7.87 -0.08
C LEU A 11 3.87 -7.20 -0.67
N LEU A 12 4.08 -7.33 -1.99
CA LEU A 12 5.20 -6.67 -2.67
C LEU A 12 5.13 -5.16 -2.54
N HIS A 13 3.94 -4.58 -2.69
CA HIS A 13 3.74 -3.15 -2.53
C HIS A 13 4.13 -2.69 -1.12
N VAL A 14 3.66 -3.36 -0.07
CA VAL A 14 4.00 -3.02 1.32
C VAL A 14 5.51 -3.11 1.56
N LEU A 15 6.18 -4.14 1.05
CA LEU A 15 7.64 -4.27 1.18
C LEU A 15 8.41 -3.15 0.47
N ILE A 16 8.01 -2.81 -0.76
CA ILE A 16 8.61 -1.71 -1.52
C ILE A 16 8.42 -0.39 -0.79
N VAL A 17 7.21 -0.12 -0.28
CA VAL A 17 6.89 1.09 0.49
C VAL A 17 7.72 1.16 1.78
N PHE A 18 7.88 0.05 2.49
CA PHE A 18 8.74 -0.01 3.67
C PHE A 18 10.18 0.40 3.34
N MET A 19 10.76 -0.20 2.31
CA MET A 19 12.14 0.07 1.90
C MET A 19 12.33 1.53 1.46
N LEU A 20 11.41 2.07 0.66
CA LEU A 20 11.52 3.42 0.11
C LEU A 20 11.36 4.52 1.16
N PHE A 21 10.42 4.37 2.10
CA PHE A 21 10.02 5.49 2.97
C PHE A 21 10.55 5.37 4.41
N SER A 22 11.04 4.21 4.85
CA SER A 22 11.52 3.98 6.23
C SER A 22 12.58 4.99 6.69
N THR A 23 13.58 5.26 5.86
CA THR A 23 14.67 6.20 6.17
C THR A 23 14.17 7.62 6.41
N SER A 24 13.12 8.04 5.68
CA SER A 24 12.51 9.37 5.84
C SER A 24 11.80 9.51 7.18
N PHE A 25 11.12 8.46 7.64
CA PHE A 25 10.45 8.45 8.94
C PHE A 25 11.45 8.39 10.09
N PHE A 26 12.44 7.49 10.06
CA PHE A 26 13.39 7.32 11.17
C PHE A 26 14.31 8.52 11.41
N ARG A 27 14.38 9.47 10.48
CA ARG A 27 15.11 10.73 10.67
C ARG A 27 14.48 11.70 11.66
N LYS A 28 13.19 11.54 12.01
CA LYS A 28 12.49 12.44 12.94
C LYS A 28 12.24 11.77 14.30
N PRO A 29 12.20 12.54 15.40
CA PRO A 29 11.74 12.02 16.69
C PRO A 29 10.29 11.54 16.56
N ASN A 30 9.96 10.43 17.23
CA ASN A 30 8.70 9.70 17.07
C ASN A 30 8.40 9.14 15.67
N GLY A 31 9.36 9.19 14.73
CA GLY A 31 9.19 8.74 13.35
C GLY A 31 8.79 7.27 13.21
N GLY A 32 9.27 6.41 14.12
CA GLY A 32 8.88 4.99 14.15
C GLY A 32 7.38 4.77 14.38
N LYS A 33 6.71 5.59 15.22
CA LYS A 33 5.27 5.51 15.45
C LYS A 33 4.48 5.90 14.20
N TRP A 34 4.89 6.98 13.55
CA TRP A 34 4.30 7.46 12.29
C TRP A 34 4.52 6.48 11.14
N MET A 35 5.70 5.86 11.07
CA MET A 35 5.98 4.80 10.11
C MET A 35 5.08 3.59 10.31
N LEU A 36 4.90 3.14 11.55
CA LEU A 36 4.02 2.01 11.84
C LEU A 36 2.57 2.32 11.46
N ALA A 37 2.08 3.53 11.79
CA ALA A 37 0.76 3.99 11.36
C ALA A 37 0.61 4.04 9.83
N PHE A 38 1.62 4.56 9.12
CA PHE A 38 1.67 4.60 7.67
C PHE A 38 1.60 3.19 7.05
N MET A 39 2.41 2.26 7.57
CA MET A 39 2.47 0.87 7.09
C MET A 39 1.14 0.13 7.32
N VAL A 40 0.49 0.35 8.47
CA VAL A 40 -0.82 -0.25 8.77
C VAL A 40 -1.89 0.28 7.82
N LEU A 41 -1.94 1.59 7.58
CA LEU A 41 -2.89 2.20 6.65
C LEU A 41 -2.72 1.67 5.23
N ILE A 42 -1.48 1.66 4.73
CA ILE A 42 -1.18 1.10 3.40
C ILE A 42 -1.53 -0.38 3.34
N GLY A 43 -1.18 -1.15 4.36
CA GLY A 43 -1.49 -2.59 4.43
C GLY A 43 -3.00 -2.84 4.34
N ILE A 44 -3.79 -2.20 5.19
CA ILE A 44 -5.25 -2.40 5.21
C ILE A 44 -5.86 -2.06 3.84
N VAL A 45 -5.56 -0.88 3.28
CA VAL A 45 -6.13 -0.44 2.00
C VAL A 45 -5.71 -1.39 0.87
N SER A 46 -4.43 -1.73 0.79
CA SER A 46 -3.88 -2.59 -0.26
C SER A 46 -4.56 -3.95 -0.26
N PHE A 47 -4.56 -4.62 0.90
CA PHE A 47 -5.10 -5.96 1.03
C PHE A 47 -6.62 -6.00 0.84
N SER A 48 -7.36 -5.02 1.36
CA SER A 48 -8.82 -4.95 1.17
C SER A 48 -9.22 -4.77 -0.29
N VAL A 49 -8.53 -3.88 -1.01
CA VAL A 49 -8.84 -3.62 -2.41
C VAL A 49 -8.39 -4.78 -3.31
N GLU A 50 -7.23 -5.40 -3.06
CA GLU A 50 -6.81 -6.60 -3.80
C GLU A 50 -7.76 -7.78 -3.58
N TYR A 51 -8.25 -7.97 -2.34
CA TYR A 51 -9.27 -8.97 -2.03
C TYR A 51 -10.55 -8.75 -2.85
N MET A 52 -11.07 -7.52 -2.83
CA MET A 52 -12.27 -7.17 -3.59
C MET A 52 -12.05 -7.34 -5.10
N LEU A 53 -10.88 -6.93 -5.60
CA LEU A 53 -10.54 -7.05 -7.00
C LEU A 53 -10.45 -8.51 -7.44
N ASN A 54 -9.79 -9.37 -6.66
CA ASN A 54 -9.70 -10.80 -6.93
C ASN A 54 -11.09 -11.45 -6.94
N ARG A 55 -11.96 -11.10 -5.98
CA ARG A 55 -13.34 -11.62 -5.91
C ARG A 55 -14.16 -11.22 -7.13
N LYS A 56 -14.05 -9.97 -7.60
CA LYS A 56 -14.80 -9.47 -8.78
C LYS A 56 -14.24 -9.93 -10.13
N THR A 57 -12.99 -10.38 -10.18
CA THR A 57 -12.31 -10.75 -11.43
C THR A 57 -12.06 -12.25 -11.57
N SER A 58 -12.50 -13.07 -10.60
CA SER A 58 -12.28 -14.52 -10.53
C SER A 58 -12.78 -15.29 -11.78
N GLY A 59 -13.88 -14.83 -12.40
CA GLY A 59 -14.46 -15.43 -13.61
C GLY A 59 -14.17 -14.70 -14.93
N GLN A 60 -13.30 -13.69 -14.93
CA GLN A 60 -12.97 -12.92 -16.14
C GLN A 60 -11.78 -13.50 -16.91
N LYS A 61 -11.72 -13.25 -18.22
CA LYS A 61 -10.55 -13.57 -19.07
C LYS A 61 -9.28 -12.95 -18.45
N GLN A 62 -8.17 -13.70 -18.50
CA GLN A 62 -6.90 -13.35 -17.87
C GLN A 62 -6.38 -11.96 -18.29
N GLU A 63 -6.59 -11.56 -19.55
CA GLU A 63 -6.19 -10.26 -20.08
C GLU A 63 -6.92 -9.09 -19.40
N ALA A 64 -8.25 -9.17 -19.28
CA ALA A 64 -9.05 -8.18 -18.58
C ALA A 64 -8.71 -8.09 -17.08
N ARG A 65 -8.37 -9.22 -16.46
CA ARG A 65 -7.86 -9.24 -15.08
C ARG A 65 -6.53 -8.48 -14.98
N ARG A 66 -5.58 -8.72 -15.88
CA ARG A 66 -4.25 -8.09 -15.85
C ARG A 66 -4.33 -6.56 -15.94
N VAL A 67 -5.17 -6.02 -16.82
CA VAL A 67 -5.36 -4.56 -16.96
C VAL A 67 -5.91 -3.94 -15.67
N LYS A 68 -6.87 -4.60 -15.01
CA LYS A 68 -7.42 -4.10 -13.74
C LYS A 68 -6.41 -4.12 -12.61
N TYR A 69 -5.56 -5.15 -12.54
CA TYR A 69 -4.46 -5.21 -11.57
C TYR A 69 -3.39 -4.13 -11.82
N LEU A 70 -3.12 -3.79 -13.08
CA LEU A 70 -2.25 -2.66 -13.43
C LEU A 70 -2.83 -1.33 -12.91
N TYR A 71 -4.10 -1.07 -13.16
CA TYR A 71 -4.77 0.13 -12.66
C TYR A 71 -4.79 0.20 -11.14
N PHE A 72 -5.01 -0.95 -10.50
CA PHE A 72 -4.94 -1.10 -9.05
C PHE A 72 -3.56 -0.71 -8.50
N ILE A 73 -2.48 -1.23 -9.09
CA ILE A 73 -1.10 -0.87 -8.68
C ILE A 73 -0.85 0.62 -8.87
N MET A 74 -1.26 1.20 -10.01
CA MET A 74 -1.12 2.65 -10.25
C MET A 74 -1.85 3.48 -9.18
N LEU A 75 -3.10 3.13 -8.89
CA LEU A 75 -3.89 3.82 -7.86
C LEU A 75 -3.24 3.70 -6.48
N GLN A 76 -2.68 2.54 -6.18
CA GLN A 76 -2.03 2.29 -4.88
C GLN A 76 -0.74 3.11 -4.71
N ILE A 77 0.06 3.25 -5.77
CA ILE A 77 1.23 4.13 -5.77
C ILE A 77 0.82 5.58 -5.52
N VAL A 78 -0.18 6.08 -6.24
CA VAL A 78 -0.66 7.46 -6.09
C VAL A 78 -1.17 7.72 -4.68
N MET A 79 -2.02 6.84 -4.15
CA MET A 79 -2.54 6.95 -2.78
C MET A 79 -1.43 6.89 -1.73
N THR A 80 -0.40 6.09 -1.97
CA THR A 80 0.76 6.00 -1.08
C THR A 80 1.55 7.30 -1.03
N LEU A 81 1.80 7.92 -2.19
CA LEU A 81 2.51 9.20 -2.27
C LEU A 81 1.71 10.31 -1.57
N ILE A 82 0.39 10.37 -1.81
CA ILE A 82 -0.50 11.33 -1.13
C ILE A 82 -0.45 11.12 0.39
N LEU A 83 -0.63 9.88 0.84
CA LEU A 83 -0.61 9.56 2.27
C LEU A 83 0.75 9.88 2.91
N PHE A 84 1.85 9.61 2.21
CA PHE A 84 3.19 9.93 2.67
C PHE A 84 3.35 11.44 2.87
N VAL A 85 2.95 12.27 1.89
CA VAL A 85 3.01 13.73 2.00
C VAL A 85 2.15 14.21 3.18
N CYS A 86 0.93 13.70 3.33
CA CYS A 86 0.05 14.05 4.44
C CYS A 86 0.69 13.74 5.80
N ILE A 87 1.25 12.54 5.98
CA ILE A 87 1.89 12.18 7.26
C ILE A 87 3.16 13.01 7.49
N GLN A 88 3.96 13.28 6.46
CA GLN A 88 5.13 14.16 6.59
C GLN A 88 4.74 15.57 7.05
N LEU A 89 3.66 16.14 6.49
CA LEU A 89 3.13 17.44 6.90
C LEU A 89 2.65 17.43 8.36
N VAL A 90 1.89 16.40 8.76
CA VAL A 90 1.41 16.25 10.15
C VAL A 90 2.59 16.09 11.10
N MET A 91 3.55 15.23 10.77
CA MET A 91 4.74 15.01 11.58
C MET A 91 5.62 16.25 11.68
N ASN A 92 5.65 17.11 10.64
CA ASN A 92 6.38 18.38 10.68
C ASN A 92 5.69 19.46 11.51
N ARG A 93 4.36 19.43 11.65
CA ARG A 93 3.58 20.32 12.54
C ARG A 93 3.52 19.84 14.00
N SER A 94 3.73 18.55 14.21
CA SER A 94 3.75 17.87 15.52
C SER A 94 5.09 18.01 16.26
N LEU A 95 6.07 18.66 15.64
CA LEU A 95 7.42 18.92 16.13
C LEU A 95 7.50 20.35 16.66
#